data_AF-A0A8J7Z5U2-F1
#
_entry.id   AF-A0A8J7Z5U2-F1
#
_cell.length_a   1.000
_cell.length_b   1.000
_cell.length_c   1.000
_cell.angle_alpha   90.00
_cell.angle_beta   90.00
_cell.angle_gamma   90.00
#
_symmetry.space_group_name_H-M   'P 1'
#
loop_
_entity.id
_entity.type
_entity.pdbx_description
1 polymer ?
#
loop_
_entity_poly.entity_id
_entity_poly.type
_entity_poly.pdbx_seq_one_letter_code
_entity_poly.pdbx_strand_id
1 'polypeptide(L)'
;MNINLNFPSTIRLIAVGTLATVSLSASAIALAASAGIAAPPNPHPGHCPDGWVPLPPGMNPALGDCMPDSFVQPGGGVVNNNQLPDLTIKTFNISKISPQKVSVQVLNKGNGIAKRSKLRLTVQQIKGTPVNRTIEAKLPFFKPSQSSTILVDASSILPKDVALSDTAFKLTLDSTNVVTESNESNNEALHKP
;
A
#
# COMPACT_ATOMS: atom_id res chain seq x y z
N MET A 1 25.47 -15.33 -50.62
CA MET A 1 26.53 -14.72 -49.78
C MET A 1 26.32 -15.16 -48.36
N ASN A 2 27.18 -16.05 -47.86
CA ASN A 2 27.12 -16.60 -46.50
C ASN A 2 27.99 -15.73 -45.60
N ILE A 3 27.41 -15.11 -44.57
CA ILE A 3 28.17 -14.32 -43.58
C ILE A 3 28.29 -15.18 -42.32
N ASN A 4 29.46 -15.79 -42.16
CA ASN A 4 29.87 -16.54 -40.99
C ASN A 4 30.32 -15.53 -39.92
N LEU A 5 29.58 -15.41 -38.83
CA LEU A 5 29.95 -14.56 -37.68
C LEU A 5 30.40 -15.45 -36.52
N ASN A 6 31.71 -15.63 -36.48
CA ASN A 6 32.48 -16.23 -35.41
C ASN A 6 32.62 -15.22 -34.25
N PHE A 7 32.00 -15.48 -33.11
CA PHE A 7 32.18 -14.67 -31.89
C PHE A 7 33.00 -15.47 -30.86
N PRO A 8 34.18 -15.00 -30.45
CA PRO A 8 34.96 -15.66 -29.41
C PRO A 8 34.32 -15.45 -28.03
N SER A 9 34.30 -16.54 -27.28
CA SER A 9 33.99 -16.61 -25.85
C SER A 9 35.01 -15.84 -25.00
N THR A 10 34.61 -15.55 -23.75
CA THR A 10 35.43 -15.21 -22.56
C THR A 10 35.24 -13.77 -22.07
N ILE A 11 34.17 -13.55 -21.29
CA ILE A 11 34.13 -12.42 -20.35
C ILE A 11 34.51 -12.97 -18.97
N ARG A 12 35.65 -12.49 -18.47
CA ARG A 12 36.22 -12.82 -17.17
C ARG A 12 35.41 -12.16 -16.05
N LEU A 13 35.11 -12.97 -15.03
CA LEU A 13 34.70 -12.54 -13.69
C LEU A 13 35.69 -11.51 -13.14
N ILE A 14 35.19 -10.35 -12.70
CA ILE A 14 35.88 -9.52 -11.70
C ILE A 14 34.95 -9.43 -10.49
N ALA A 15 35.20 -10.29 -9.52
CA ALA A 15 34.64 -10.17 -8.19
C ALA A 15 35.41 -9.04 -7.47
N VAL A 16 34.84 -7.84 -7.43
CA VAL A 16 35.33 -6.77 -6.56
C VAL A 16 34.68 -6.96 -5.20
N GLY A 17 35.46 -7.50 -4.26
CA GLY A 17 35.11 -7.54 -2.85
C GLY A 17 35.24 -6.16 -2.24
N THR A 18 34.13 -5.60 -1.76
CA THR A 18 34.12 -4.47 -0.83
C THR A 18 33.65 -4.96 0.53
N LEU A 19 34.60 -5.06 1.46
CA LEU A 19 34.35 -5.05 2.90
C LEU A 19 33.90 -3.64 3.30
N ALA A 20 32.72 -3.52 3.90
CA ALA A 20 32.33 -2.30 4.62
C ALA A 20 31.47 -2.66 5.84
N THR A 21 32.15 -2.74 6.99
CA THR A 21 31.77 -2.25 8.32
C THR A 21 30.30 -2.40 8.77
N VAL A 22 30.10 -3.31 9.72
CA VAL A 22 28.92 -3.37 10.59
C VAL A 22 29.02 -2.24 11.62
N SER A 23 28.15 -1.23 11.54
CA SER A 23 27.92 -0.26 12.62
C SER A 23 26.74 -0.72 13.47
N LEU A 24 27.00 -1.14 14.72
CA LEU A 24 25.94 -1.31 15.73
C LEU A 24 25.53 0.07 16.26
N SER A 25 24.35 0.55 15.88
CA SER A 25 23.71 1.68 16.56
C SER A 25 22.87 1.16 17.72
N ALA A 26 23.34 1.43 18.94
CA ALA A 26 22.54 1.25 20.15
C ALA A 26 21.55 2.42 20.27
N SER A 27 20.27 2.15 20.00
CA SER A 27 19.19 3.11 20.29
C SER A 27 18.57 2.78 21.65
N ALA A 28 18.65 3.75 22.56
CA ALA A 28 18.12 3.69 23.91
C ALA A 28 16.60 3.44 23.94
N ILE A 29 16.19 2.51 24.80
CA ILE A 29 14.78 2.27 25.14
C ILE A 29 14.37 3.34 26.16
N ALA A 30 13.53 4.28 25.76
CA ALA A 30 12.85 5.17 26.70
C ALA A 30 11.73 4.39 27.40
N LEU A 31 11.85 4.19 28.72
CA LEU A 31 10.74 3.76 29.56
C LEU A 31 9.73 4.90 29.62
N ALA A 32 8.58 4.75 28.96
CA ALA A 32 7.42 5.59 29.23
C ALA A 32 6.79 5.13 30.55
N ALA A 33 6.73 6.03 31.53
CA ALA A 33 5.99 5.83 32.77
C ALA A 33 4.48 5.77 32.44
N SER A 34 3.84 4.66 32.81
CA SER A 34 2.38 4.54 32.81
C SER A 34 1.82 5.38 33.96
N ALA A 35 1.20 6.52 33.63
CA ALA A 35 0.32 7.20 34.57
C ALA A 35 -0.88 6.29 34.85
N GLY A 36 -0.94 5.73 36.05
CA GLY A 36 -2.13 5.05 36.55
C GLY A 36 -3.25 6.07 36.66
N ILE A 37 -4.30 5.91 35.85
CA ILE A 37 -5.53 6.68 35.97
C ILE A 37 -6.20 6.20 37.25
N ALA A 38 -6.08 6.97 38.33
CA ALA A 38 -6.85 6.73 39.54
C ALA A 38 -8.34 6.86 39.20
N ALA A 39 -9.14 5.84 39.55
CA ALA A 39 -10.58 5.91 39.40
C ALA A 39 -11.13 7.10 40.20
N PRO A 40 -11.98 7.96 39.61
CA PRO A 40 -12.59 9.05 40.34
C PRO A 40 -13.49 8.51 41.46
N PRO A 41 -13.65 9.26 42.56
CA PRO A 41 -14.50 8.86 43.68
C PRO A 41 -15.95 8.67 43.21
N ASN A 42 -16.57 7.63 43.76
CA ASN A 42 -17.93 7.19 43.46
C ASN A 42 -18.94 8.35 43.60
N PRO A 43 -19.64 8.78 42.52
CA PRO A 43 -20.55 9.92 42.59
C PRO A 43 -21.82 9.60 43.40
N HIS A 44 -22.36 10.63 44.05
CA HIS A 44 -23.57 10.57 44.85
C HIS A 44 -24.81 10.13 44.03
N PRO A 45 -25.80 9.48 44.66
CA PRO A 45 -27.02 9.05 43.97
C PRO A 45 -27.71 10.23 43.27
N GLY A 46 -27.89 10.11 41.95
CA GLY A 46 -28.71 11.03 41.15
C GLY A 46 -27.98 12.17 40.44
N HIS A 47 -26.65 12.28 40.54
CA HIS A 47 -25.87 13.23 39.72
C HIS A 47 -24.69 12.53 39.05
N CYS A 48 -24.70 12.47 37.72
CA CYS A 48 -23.54 12.02 36.97
C CYS A 48 -22.43 13.08 37.02
N PRO A 49 -21.15 12.67 37.14
CA PRO A 49 -20.03 13.61 37.07
C PRO A 49 -19.96 14.30 35.70
N ASP A 50 -19.30 15.45 35.63
CA ASP A 50 -19.13 16.18 34.37
C ASP A 50 -18.55 15.27 33.26
N GLY A 51 -19.18 15.31 32.08
CA GLY A 51 -18.84 14.44 30.95
C GLY A 51 -19.48 13.04 31.00
N TRP A 52 -20.39 12.77 31.93
CA TRP A 52 -21.16 11.54 32.05
C TRP A 52 -22.67 11.82 31.98
N VAL A 53 -23.41 10.88 31.38
CA VAL A 53 -24.87 10.89 31.27
C VAL A 53 -25.49 9.68 31.97
N PRO A 54 -26.77 9.77 32.39
CA PRO A 54 -27.49 8.64 32.97
C PRO A 54 -27.55 7.44 32.02
N LEU A 55 -27.45 6.23 32.57
CA LEU A 55 -27.57 5.00 31.79
C LEU A 55 -29.00 4.85 31.25
N PRO A 56 -29.20 4.56 29.94
CA PRO A 56 -30.53 4.31 29.38
C PRO A 56 -31.23 3.10 30.02
N PRO A 57 -32.57 3.13 30.16
CA PRO A 57 -33.34 1.99 30.66
C PRO A 57 -33.11 0.74 29.78
N GLY A 58 -32.90 -0.41 30.41
CA GLY A 58 -32.69 -1.69 29.73
C GLY A 58 -31.23 -2.07 29.45
N MET A 59 -30.26 -1.26 29.87
CA MET A 59 -28.85 -1.65 29.91
C MET A 59 -28.51 -2.54 31.10
N ASN A 60 -27.36 -3.23 31.04
CA ASN A 60 -26.88 -4.09 32.11
C ASN A 60 -26.69 -3.29 33.41
N PRO A 61 -27.43 -3.61 34.49
CA PRO A 61 -27.35 -2.88 35.76
C PRO A 61 -25.96 -2.93 36.41
N ALA A 62 -25.10 -3.88 36.03
CA ALA A 62 -23.73 -3.98 36.54
C ALA A 62 -22.82 -2.82 36.10
N LEU A 63 -23.24 -1.98 35.14
CA LEU A 63 -22.48 -0.84 34.64
C LEU A 63 -22.61 0.42 35.52
N GLY A 64 -23.48 0.41 36.53
CA GLY A 64 -23.76 1.57 37.39
C GLY A 64 -24.78 2.54 36.79
N ASP A 65 -24.90 3.72 37.41
CA ASP A 65 -25.98 4.68 37.11
C ASP A 65 -25.66 5.65 35.96
N CYS A 66 -24.38 5.75 35.58
CA CYS A 66 -23.90 6.72 34.59
C CYS A 66 -22.94 6.05 33.59
N MET A 67 -22.93 6.55 32.36
CA MET A 67 -21.93 6.26 31.33
C MET A 67 -21.30 7.57 30.84
N PRO A 68 -20.07 7.56 30.27
CA PRO A 68 -19.53 8.76 29.66
C PRO A 68 -20.44 9.25 28.52
N ASP A 69 -20.75 10.55 28.48
CA ASP A 69 -21.61 11.22 27.49
C ASP A 69 -21.10 11.00 26.05
N SER A 70 -19.80 10.79 25.94
CA SER A 70 -19.15 10.33 24.73
C SER A 70 -18.31 9.10 25.05
N PHE A 71 -18.83 7.93 24.68
CA PHE A 71 -17.91 6.93 24.17
C PHE A 71 -17.29 7.54 22.91
N VAL A 72 -16.11 8.15 23.04
CA VAL A 72 -15.16 8.16 21.93
C VAL A 72 -14.87 6.69 21.68
N GLN A 73 -15.66 6.05 20.82
CA GLN A 73 -15.24 4.79 20.23
C GLN A 73 -13.83 5.03 19.70
N PRO A 74 -12.82 4.24 20.09
CA PRO A 74 -11.53 4.23 19.41
C PRO A 74 -11.68 3.59 18.01
N GLY A 75 -12.62 4.10 17.20
CA GLY A 75 -13.08 3.49 15.96
C GLY A 75 -14.14 4.28 15.19
N GLY A 76 -14.31 5.57 15.48
CA GLY A 76 -15.25 6.44 14.77
C GLY A 76 -14.80 7.90 14.71
N GLY A 77 -13.48 8.13 14.68
CA GLY A 77 -12.97 9.46 14.35
C GLY A 77 -13.49 9.81 12.96
N VAL A 78 -14.07 11.00 12.81
CA VAL A 78 -14.26 11.60 11.49
C VAL A 78 -12.91 11.50 10.80
N VAL A 79 -12.78 10.56 9.86
CA VAL A 79 -11.62 10.51 8.97
C VAL A 79 -11.75 11.77 8.14
N ASN A 80 -11.16 12.85 8.63
CA ASN A 80 -10.99 14.04 7.82
C ASN A 80 -10.31 13.55 6.55
N ASN A 81 -10.99 13.66 5.40
CA ASN A 81 -10.52 13.11 4.13
C ASN A 81 -9.07 13.56 3.82
N ASN A 82 -8.71 14.72 4.38
CA ASN A 82 -7.38 15.30 4.39
C ASN A 82 -6.30 14.55 5.20
N GLN A 83 -6.59 13.40 5.81
CA GLN A 83 -5.64 12.53 6.52
C GLN A 83 -5.58 11.12 5.96
N LEU A 84 -6.35 10.82 4.91
CA LEU A 84 -6.29 9.53 4.24
C LEU A 84 -5.12 9.49 3.24
N PRO A 85 -4.54 8.30 2.99
CA PRO A 85 -3.64 8.10 1.87
C PRO A 85 -4.39 8.28 0.54
N ASP A 86 -3.63 8.48 -0.53
CA ASP A 86 -4.17 8.58 -1.89
C ASP A 86 -3.10 8.12 -2.89
N LEU A 87 -3.10 6.82 -3.14
CA LEU A 87 -2.23 6.13 -4.07
C LEU A 87 -2.63 6.51 -5.51
N THR A 88 -1.62 6.74 -6.34
CA THR A 88 -1.81 7.07 -7.75
C THR A 88 -0.71 6.48 -8.60
N ILE A 89 -1.08 6.09 -9.82
CA ILE A 89 -0.10 5.73 -10.84
C ILE A 89 0.32 7.03 -11.52
N LYS A 90 1.56 7.47 -11.27
CA LYS A 90 2.10 8.69 -11.89
C LYS A 90 2.50 8.45 -13.34
N THR A 91 3.16 7.33 -13.60
CA THR A 91 3.60 6.92 -14.93
C THR A 91 3.91 5.43 -14.93
N PHE A 92 3.88 4.82 -16.11
CA PHE A 92 4.41 3.48 -16.32
C PHE A 92 5.26 3.47 -17.59
N ASN A 93 6.32 2.65 -17.58
CA ASN A 93 7.27 2.53 -18.68
C ASN A 93 7.54 1.06 -18.97
N ILE A 94 7.24 0.63 -20.19
CA ILE A 94 7.55 -0.72 -20.67
C ILE A 94 9.04 -0.79 -20.97
N SER A 95 9.72 -1.83 -20.49
CA SER A 95 11.16 -1.99 -20.70
C SER A 95 11.45 -2.35 -22.16
N LYS A 96 12.30 -1.55 -22.82
CA LYS A 96 12.76 -1.83 -24.19
C LYS A 96 13.66 -3.07 -24.27
N ILE A 97 14.32 -3.43 -23.16
CA ILE A 97 15.26 -4.57 -23.08
C ILE A 97 14.50 -5.85 -22.70
N SER A 98 13.44 -5.72 -21.90
CA SER A 98 12.61 -6.84 -21.45
C SER A 98 11.15 -6.50 -21.73
N PRO A 99 10.65 -6.75 -22.95
CA PRO A 99 9.36 -6.23 -23.40
C PRO A 99 8.14 -6.76 -22.63
N GLN A 100 8.33 -7.78 -21.78
CA GLN A 100 7.31 -8.32 -20.87
C GLN A 100 7.36 -7.70 -19.47
N LYS A 101 8.20 -6.68 -19.23
CA LYS A 101 8.33 -5.99 -17.95
C LYS A 101 7.85 -4.55 -18.06
N VAL A 102 7.16 -4.08 -17.04
CA VAL A 102 6.73 -2.69 -16.90
C VAL A 102 7.17 -2.13 -15.55
N SER A 103 7.75 -0.94 -15.57
CA SER A 103 8.08 -0.16 -14.38
C SER A 103 6.97 0.84 -14.11
N VAL A 104 6.32 0.75 -12.96
CA VAL A 104 5.18 1.59 -12.58
C VAL A 104 5.61 2.51 -11.45
N GLN A 105 5.54 3.83 -11.66
CA GLN A 105 5.77 4.80 -10.60
C GLN A 105 4.46 5.03 -9.84
N VAL A 106 4.48 4.66 -8.57
CA VAL A 106 3.37 4.84 -7.64
C VAL A 106 3.69 6.00 -6.70
N LEU A 107 2.72 6.86 -6.45
CA LEU A 107 2.82 8.00 -5.54
C LEU A 107 1.65 7.96 -4.55
N ASN A 108 1.93 8.13 -3.27
CA ASN A 108 0.91 8.51 -2.30
C ASN A 108 0.80 10.05 -2.26
N LYS A 109 -0.18 10.64 -2.94
CA LYS A 109 -0.44 12.09 -2.92
C LYS A 109 -1.23 12.54 -1.69
N GLY A 110 -1.75 11.59 -0.91
CA GLY A 110 -2.51 11.85 0.30
C GLY A 110 -1.61 12.18 1.49
N ASN A 111 -2.26 12.56 2.59
CA ASN A 111 -1.60 12.93 3.85
C ASN A 111 -1.56 11.78 4.86
N GLY A 112 -2.25 10.67 4.55
CA GLY A 112 -2.22 9.45 5.34
C GLY A 112 -1.09 8.50 4.92
N ILE A 113 -0.76 7.56 5.80
CA ILE A 113 0.16 6.45 5.49
C ILE A 113 -0.63 5.36 4.77
N ALA A 114 -0.19 4.97 3.58
CA ALA A 114 -0.72 3.81 2.89
C ALA A 114 -0.04 2.53 3.41
N LYS A 115 -0.83 1.55 3.81
CA LYS A 115 -0.34 0.23 4.24
C LYS A 115 0.16 -0.56 3.03
N ARG A 116 0.85 -1.68 3.28
CA ARG A 116 1.24 -2.62 2.23
C ARG A 116 -0.01 -3.16 1.53
N SER A 117 0.00 -3.18 0.20
CA SER A 117 -1.12 -3.66 -0.62
C SER A 117 -0.60 -4.35 -1.89
N LYS A 118 -1.38 -4.36 -2.96
CA LYS A 118 -1.03 -5.02 -4.23
C LYS A 118 -1.33 -4.16 -5.45
N LEU A 119 -0.39 -4.16 -6.39
CA LEU A 119 -0.58 -3.66 -7.75
C LEU A 119 -0.94 -4.84 -8.64
N ARG A 120 -2.09 -4.78 -9.31
CA ARG A 120 -2.52 -5.79 -10.28
C ARG A 120 -2.31 -5.28 -11.70
N LEU A 121 -1.67 -6.08 -12.54
CA LEU A 121 -1.64 -5.91 -13.98
C LEU A 121 -2.63 -6.90 -14.60
N THR A 122 -3.56 -6.40 -15.40
CA THR A 122 -4.56 -7.18 -16.13
C THR A 122 -4.37 -6.97 -17.62
N VAL A 123 -3.94 -8.01 -18.34
CA VAL A 123 -3.91 -8.00 -19.80
C VAL A 123 -5.32 -8.31 -20.30
N GLN A 124 -5.90 -7.37 -21.02
CA GLN A 124 -7.27 -7.40 -21.53
C GLN A 124 -7.34 -7.80 -23.00
N GLN A 125 -6.30 -7.50 -23.79
CA GLN A 125 -6.21 -7.91 -25.18
C GLN A 125 -4.77 -8.21 -25.59
N ILE A 126 -4.59 -9.18 -26.47
CA ILE A 126 -3.31 -9.49 -27.12
C ILE A 126 -3.54 -9.43 -28.62
N LYS A 127 -2.85 -8.51 -29.33
CA LYS A 127 -3.00 -8.35 -30.79
C LYS A 127 -4.48 -8.26 -31.23
N GLY A 128 -5.29 -7.51 -30.47
CA GLY A 128 -6.73 -7.35 -30.71
C GLY A 128 -7.65 -8.49 -30.24
N THR A 129 -7.10 -9.63 -29.81
CA THR A 129 -7.89 -10.73 -29.25
C THR A 129 -8.17 -10.50 -27.76
N PRO A 130 -9.44 -10.50 -27.31
CA PRO A 130 -9.77 -10.37 -25.90
C PRO A 130 -9.20 -11.51 -25.06
N VAL A 131 -8.58 -11.15 -23.94
CA VAL A 131 -8.09 -12.07 -22.91
C VAL A 131 -8.38 -11.47 -21.53
N ASN A 132 -8.22 -12.25 -20.47
CA ASN A 132 -8.31 -11.74 -19.10
C ASN A 132 -7.27 -12.45 -18.23
N ARG A 133 -6.01 -12.00 -18.34
CA ARG A 133 -4.89 -12.61 -17.62
C ARG A 133 -4.31 -11.61 -16.63
N THR A 134 -4.02 -12.05 -15.42
CA THR A 134 -3.62 -11.16 -14.32
C THR A 134 -2.35 -11.62 -13.63
N ILE A 135 -1.56 -10.64 -13.18
CA ILE A 135 -0.45 -10.85 -12.25
C ILE A 135 -0.43 -9.73 -11.22
N GLU A 136 0.09 -10.03 -10.04
CA GLU A 136 0.17 -9.09 -8.93
C GLU A 136 1.62 -8.86 -8.51
N ALA A 137 1.93 -7.60 -8.18
CA ALA A 137 3.16 -7.21 -7.52
C ALA A 137 2.85 -6.66 -6.14
N LYS A 138 3.75 -6.88 -5.18
CA LYS A 138 3.62 -6.36 -3.82
C LYS A 138 3.87 -4.85 -3.83
N LEU A 139 2.97 -4.09 -3.21
CA LEU A 139 3.18 -2.68 -2.92
C LEU A 139 3.75 -2.53 -1.50
N PRO A 140 4.84 -1.74 -1.32
CA PRO A 140 5.35 -1.43 0.00
C PRO A 140 4.38 -0.51 0.75
N PHE A 141 4.73 -0.14 1.99
CA PHE A 141 4.06 0.95 2.67
C PHE A 141 4.52 2.29 2.07
N PHE A 142 3.64 3.29 2.03
CA PHE A 142 3.98 4.63 1.54
C PHE A 142 3.65 5.68 2.59
N LYS A 143 4.66 6.48 2.96
CA LYS A 143 4.46 7.72 3.72
C LYS A 143 3.75 8.77 2.83
N PRO A 144 3.20 9.84 3.43
CA PRO A 144 2.66 10.97 2.68
C PRO A 144 3.68 11.51 1.67
N SER A 145 3.24 11.80 0.46
CA SER A 145 4.06 12.30 -0.66
C SER A 145 5.21 11.37 -1.11
N GLN A 146 5.28 10.14 -0.61
CA GLN A 146 6.31 9.18 -1.02
C GLN A 146 5.97 8.58 -2.38
N SER A 147 6.99 8.43 -3.23
CA SER A 147 6.91 7.67 -4.47
C SER A 147 7.85 6.46 -4.48
N SER A 148 7.48 5.45 -5.26
CA SER A 148 8.31 4.25 -5.48
C SER A 148 8.06 3.69 -6.87
N THR A 149 9.09 3.08 -7.45
CA THR A 149 8.97 2.33 -8.70
C THR A 149 8.74 0.86 -8.38
N ILE A 150 7.70 0.29 -8.99
CA ILE A 150 7.32 -1.11 -8.85
C ILE A 150 7.53 -1.79 -10.19
N LEU A 151 8.38 -2.83 -10.20
CA LEU A 151 8.60 -3.65 -11.38
C LEU A 151 7.58 -4.78 -11.41
N VAL A 152 6.82 -4.87 -12.51
CA VAL A 152 5.90 -5.98 -12.77
C VAL A 152 6.42 -6.78 -13.95
N ASP A 153 6.54 -8.09 -13.76
CA ASP A 153 6.97 -9.04 -14.77
C ASP A 153 5.75 -9.84 -15.26
N ALA A 154 5.39 -9.67 -16.53
CA ALA A 154 4.24 -10.32 -17.15
C ALA A 154 4.62 -11.62 -17.91
N SER A 155 5.86 -12.10 -17.82
CA SER A 155 6.32 -13.29 -18.55
C SER A 155 5.52 -14.56 -18.27
N SER A 156 4.86 -14.67 -17.11
CA SER A 156 4.01 -15.83 -16.78
C SER A 156 2.62 -15.78 -17.41
N ILE A 157 2.17 -14.60 -17.84
CA ILE A 157 0.82 -14.39 -18.40
C ILE A 157 0.84 -14.04 -19.88
N LEU A 158 1.99 -13.71 -20.44
CA LEU A 158 2.17 -13.42 -21.87
C LEU A 158 2.89 -14.58 -22.59
N PRO A 159 2.49 -14.88 -23.84
CA PRO A 159 3.32 -15.69 -24.73
C PRO A 159 4.72 -15.08 -24.89
N LYS A 160 5.76 -15.92 -25.05
CA LYS A 160 7.18 -15.49 -25.07
C LYS A 160 7.51 -14.46 -26.17
N ASP A 161 6.76 -14.48 -27.27
CA ASP A 161 6.92 -13.62 -28.45
C ASP A 161 6.05 -12.35 -28.39
N VAL A 162 5.31 -12.14 -27.31
CA VAL A 162 4.40 -10.99 -27.16
C VAL A 162 4.99 -9.98 -26.18
N ALA A 163 5.16 -8.75 -26.66
CA ALA A 163 5.52 -7.59 -25.85
C ALA A 163 4.29 -7.00 -25.16
N LEU A 164 4.46 -6.41 -23.96
CA LEU A 164 3.40 -5.65 -23.29
C LEU A 164 2.92 -4.45 -24.12
N SER A 165 3.80 -3.86 -24.95
CA SER A 165 3.44 -2.75 -25.82
C SER A 165 2.34 -3.10 -26.80
N ASP A 166 2.27 -4.37 -27.23
CA ASP A 166 1.34 -4.86 -28.25
C ASP A 166 0.03 -5.41 -27.65
N THR A 167 -0.19 -5.10 -26.38
CA THR A 167 -1.35 -5.57 -25.60
C THR A 167 -2.15 -4.39 -25.09
N ALA A 168 -3.45 -4.57 -24.86
CA ALA A 168 -4.21 -3.66 -24.01
C ALA A 168 -4.15 -4.17 -22.58
N PHE A 169 -3.70 -3.35 -21.63
CA PHE A 169 -3.64 -3.75 -20.23
C PHE A 169 -4.11 -2.64 -19.29
N LYS A 170 -4.56 -3.05 -18.10
CA LYS A 170 -4.93 -2.18 -17.00
C LYS A 170 -4.04 -2.45 -15.80
N LEU A 171 -3.55 -1.38 -15.18
CA LEU A 171 -2.90 -1.40 -13.88
C LEU A 171 -3.90 -0.90 -12.84
N THR A 172 -4.01 -1.61 -11.71
CA THR A 172 -4.90 -1.23 -10.60
C THR A 172 -4.11 -1.32 -9.29
N LEU A 173 -3.96 -0.18 -8.61
CA LEU A 173 -3.43 -0.11 -7.24
C LEU A 173 -4.46 -0.60 -6.24
N ASP A 174 -3.95 -1.04 -5.09
CA ASP A 174 -4.70 -1.67 -4.01
C ASP A 174 -5.85 -2.57 -4.51
N SER A 175 -5.52 -3.52 -5.38
CA SER A 175 -6.51 -4.47 -5.94
C SER A 175 -7.18 -5.38 -4.90
N THR A 176 -6.80 -5.25 -3.62
CA THR A 176 -7.35 -5.92 -2.45
C THR A 176 -8.26 -5.02 -1.60
N ASN A 177 -8.32 -3.71 -1.89
CA ASN A 177 -9.09 -2.71 -1.14
C ASN A 177 -8.80 -2.73 0.37
N VAL A 178 -7.51 -2.81 0.72
CA VAL A 178 -7.01 -2.87 2.11
C VAL A 178 -6.64 -1.49 2.65
N VAL A 179 -6.38 -0.54 1.75
CA VAL A 179 -6.07 0.85 2.05
C VAL A 179 -7.32 1.65 1.75
N THR A 180 -7.93 2.25 2.77
CA THR A 180 -8.99 3.23 2.56
C THR A 180 -8.36 4.56 2.17
N GLU A 181 -8.69 5.04 0.98
CA GLU A 181 -8.06 6.22 0.38
C GLU A 181 -9.01 7.42 0.34
N SER A 182 -8.46 8.62 0.12
CA SER A 182 -9.31 9.80 -0.07
C SER A 182 -10.02 9.83 -1.42
N ASN A 183 -9.52 9.06 -2.38
CA ASN A 183 -10.12 8.87 -3.70
C ASN A 183 -9.79 7.45 -4.20
N GLU A 184 -10.82 6.64 -4.42
CA GLU A 184 -10.66 5.26 -4.90
C GLU A 184 -10.63 5.18 -6.45
N SER A 185 -10.94 6.28 -7.14
CA SER A 185 -11.17 6.29 -8.60
C SER A 185 -9.91 6.59 -9.43
N ASN A 186 -8.81 6.94 -8.79
CA ASN A 186 -7.52 7.32 -9.42
C ASN A 186 -6.42 6.26 -9.23
N ASN A 187 -6.83 5.05 -8.82
CA ASN A 187 -5.96 3.90 -8.62
C ASN A 187 -5.68 3.13 -9.92
N GLU A 188 -6.22 3.56 -11.05
CA GLU A 188 -6.16 2.84 -12.31
C GLU A 188 -5.40 3.58 -13.41
N ALA A 189 -4.67 2.82 -14.24
CA ALA A 189 -4.07 3.31 -15.47
C ALA A 189 -4.28 2.29 -16.60
N LEU A 190 -4.60 2.78 -17.79
CA LEU A 190 -4.84 1.94 -18.97
C LEU A 190 -3.77 2.19 -20.04
N HIS A 191 -3.31 1.11 -20.64
CA HIS A 191 -2.50 1.10 -21.86
C HIS A 191 -3.29 0.50 -23.00
N LYS A 192 -3.15 1.11 -24.18
CA LYS A 192 -3.67 0.58 -25.45
C LYS A 192 -2.51 0.54 -26.45
N PRO A 193 -2.40 -0.55 -27.25
CA PRO A 193 -1.34 -0.71 -28.23
C PRO A 193 -1.46 0.28 -29.39
#